data_AF-A0A640SPZ7-F1
#
_entry.id   AF-A0A640SPZ7-F1
#
_cell.length_a   1.000
_cell.length_b   1.000
_cell.length_c   1.000
_cell.angle_alpha   90.00
_cell.angle_beta   90.00
_cell.angle_gamma   90.00
#
_symmetry.space_group_name_H-M   'P 1'
#
loop_
_entity.id
_entity.type
_entity.pdbx_description
1 polymer ?
#
loop_
_entity_poly.entity_id
_entity_poly.type
_entity_poly.pdbx_seq_one_letter_code
_entity_poly.pdbx_strand_id
1 'polypeptide(L)'
;MPLILIVVYAMARPADDWGEQRQVCVDVLCAYLRMPYEWQPESDQYRKGEREVRQTIIQVIRDHLRESREESSWSTCALDFTRATFDGGDFSGCRFRGSVSFADADFVGDLISFDGAGFLDGAVTFRGARFGAGAVTFNDAQFQGATVSFDEARFSGSAVTFRCGLLGPGDITFHHASLSGGTLTLDEARSLAARSASTTRSSATPRSPSTGRDSTRARSPSAAHGSPEAR
;
A
#
# COMPACT_ATOMS: atom_id res chain seq x y z
N MET A 1 10.62 25.61 -4.17
CA MET A 1 11.04 24.19 -4.14
C MET A 1 12.39 23.94 -3.46
N PRO A 2 13.52 24.55 -3.85
CA PRO A 2 14.83 24.19 -3.27
C PRO A 2 14.93 24.48 -1.76
N LEU A 3 14.25 25.52 -1.26
CA LEU A 3 14.27 25.87 0.17
C LEU A 3 13.60 24.81 1.08
N ILE A 4 12.56 24.12 0.63
CA ILE A 4 11.85 23.13 1.48
C ILE A 4 12.69 21.84 1.59
N LEU A 5 13.35 21.41 0.50
CA LEU A 5 14.31 20.31 0.59
C LEU A 5 15.49 20.65 1.50
N ILE A 6 16.01 21.88 1.44
CA ILE A 6 17.06 22.33 2.36
C ILE A 6 16.57 22.26 3.81
N VAL A 7 15.32 22.65 4.10
CA VAL A 7 14.75 22.53 5.44
C VAL A 7 14.63 21.06 5.87
N VAL A 8 14.15 20.16 5.02
CA VAL A 8 14.06 18.72 5.33
C VAL A 8 15.44 18.15 5.69
N TYR A 9 16.46 18.42 4.86
CA TYR A 9 17.83 17.97 5.16
C TYR A 9 18.47 18.69 6.35
N ALA A 10 18.14 19.97 6.56
CA ALA A 10 18.62 20.75 7.70
C ALA A 10 18.00 20.29 9.02
N MET A 11 16.83 19.63 9.00
CA MET A 11 16.22 19.03 10.20
C MET A 11 16.75 17.62 10.48
N ALA A 12 17.22 16.90 9.46
CA ALA A 12 17.80 15.57 9.62
C ALA A 12 19.18 15.62 10.31
N ARG A 13 20.05 16.57 9.92
CA ARG A 13 21.42 16.65 10.48
C ARG A 13 21.48 16.89 12.01
N PRO A 14 20.67 17.79 12.60
CA PRO A 14 20.60 17.93 14.06
C PRO A 14 20.02 16.70 14.77
N ALA A 15 19.16 15.93 14.12
CA ALA A 15 18.56 14.72 14.71
C ALA A 15 19.59 13.58 14.91
N ASP A 16 20.65 13.57 14.11
CA ASP A 16 21.79 12.67 14.27
C ASP A 16 22.70 13.10 15.42
N ASP A 17 22.93 14.40 15.57
CA ASP A 17 23.82 14.94 16.61
C ASP A 17 23.14 15.03 17.99
N TRP A 18 21.80 15.14 18.04
CA TRP A 18 21.03 15.36 19.27
C TRP A 18 19.97 14.28 19.53
N GLY A 19 20.39 13.18 20.15
CA GLY A 19 19.51 12.04 20.47
C GLY A 19 18.23 12.38 21.25
N GLU A 20 18.27 13.36 22.16
CA GLU A 20 17.10 13.76 22.97
C GLU A 20 15.98 14.42 22.15
N GLN A 21 16.30 15.03 21.00
CA GLN A 21 15.34 15.75 20.16
C GLN A 21 15.01 15.03 18.86
N ARG A 22 15.63 13.87 18.61
CA ARG A 22 15.38 13.04 17.42
C ARG A 22 13.90 12.75 17.23
N GLN A 23 13.19 12.39 18.31
CA GLN A 23 11.75 12.15 18.25
C GLN A 23 10.98 13.38 17.76
N VAL A 24 11.36 14.59 18.18
CA VAL A 24 10.72 15.83 17.73
C VAL A 24 10.93 16.05 16.24
N CYS A 25 12.15 15.83 15.72
CA CYS A 25 12.40 15.92 14.28
C CYS A 25 11.57 14.90 13.50
N VAL A 26 11.51 13.65 13.98
CA VAL A 26 10.68 12.59 13.41
C VAL A 26 9.20 12.99 13.42
N ASP A 27 8.70 13.54 14.52
CA ASP A 27 7.31 13.97 14.68
C ASP A 27 6.93 15.07 13.69
N VAL A 28 7.82 16.03 13.43
CA VAL A 28 7.59 17.09 12.44
C VAL A 28 7.50 16.52 11.02
N LEU A 29 8.41 15.61 10.67
CA LEU A 29 8.41 14.95 9.36
C LEU A 29 7.15 14.09 9.16
N CYS A 30 6.77 13.34 10.19
CA CYS A 30 5.54 12.56 10.20
C CYS A 30 4.31 13.48 10.11
N ALA A 31 4.26 14.58 10.84
CA ALA A 31 3.18 15.56 10.78
C ALA A 31 3.03 16.16 9.38
N TYR A 32 4.15 16.43 8.69
CA TYR A 32 4.12 16.88 7.30
C TYR A 32 3.45 15.85 6.38
N LEU A 33 3.83 14.57 6.51
CA LEU A 33 3.22 13.48 5.74
C LEU A 33 1.73 13.29 6.04
N ARG A 34 1.26 13.67 7.23
CA ARG A 34 -0.17 13.62 7.61
C ARG A 34 -1.00 14.81 7.11
N MET A 35 -0.39 15.84 6.51
CA MET A 35 -1.13 16.94 5.91
C MET A 35 -1.92 16.48 4.66
N PRO A 36 -3.04 17.15 4.33
CA PRO A 36 -3.82 16.82 3.13
C PRO A 36 -2.93 16.77 1.89
N TYR A 37 -3.02 15.67 1.15
CA TYR A 37 -2.21 15.41 -0.03
C TYR A 37 -3.07 14.93 -1.18
N GLU A 38 -2.98 15.66 -2.29
CA GLU A 38 -3.56 15.27 -3.55
C GLU A 38 -2.48 14.62 -4.43
N TRP A 39 -2.66 13.34 -4.72
CA TRP A 39 -1.70 12.52 -5.46
C TRP A 39 -2.11 12.32 -6.93
N GLN A 40 -3.38 12.54 -7.26
CA GLN A 40 -3.90 12.30 -8.60
C GLN A 40 -3.45 13.42 -9.54
N PRO A 41 -2.69 13.12 -10.60
CA PRO A 41 -2.19 14.16 -11.53
C PRO A 41 -3.31 14.95 -12.22
N GLU A 42 -4.50 14.37 -12.31
CA GLU A 42 -5.70 14.94 -12.93
C GLU A 42 -6.39 16.01 -12.06
N SER A 43 -6.08 16.06 -10.76
CA SER A 43 -6.75 16.95 -9.81
C SER A 43 -6.15 18.36 -9.86
N ASP A 44 -7.00 19.38 -9.82
CA ASP A 44 -6.59 20.79 -9.76
C ASP A 44 -5.74 21.13 -8.52
N GLN A 45 -5.80 20.29 -7.48
CA GLN A 45 -5.04 20.46 -6.24
C GLN A 45 -3.68 19.75 -6.27
N TYR A 46 -3.39 18.98 -7.33
CA TYR A 46 -2.15 18.25 -7.48
C TYR A 46 -0.96 19.21 -7.56
N ARG A 47 0.07 18.92 -6.77
CA ARG A 47 1.33 19.65 -6.78
C ARG A 47 2.48 18.68 -6.96
N LYS A 48 3.08 18.66 -8.14
CA LYS A 48 4.28 17.84 -8.41
C LYS A 48 5.39 18.07 -7.38
N GLY A 49 5.63 19.33 -7.01
CA GLY A 49 6.65 19.66 -6.00
C GLY A 49 6.33 19.14 -4.60
N GLU A 50 5.05 18.96 -4.27
CA GLU A 50 4.62 18.37 -2.99
C GLU A 50 4.94 16.88 -2.95
N ARG A 51 4.66 16.17 -4.05
CA ARG A 51 5.05 14.76 -4.20
C ARG A 51 6.55 14.59 -3.98
N GLU A 52 7.37 15.41 -4.63
CA GLU A 52 8.83 15.36 -4.50
C GLU A 52 9.29 15.55 -3.04
N VAL A 53 8.72 16.52 -2.31
CA VAL A 53 9.04 16.74 -0.89
C VAL A 53 8.66 15.53 -0.03
N ARG A 54 7.45 14.99 -0.19
CA ARG A 54 6.97 13.84 0.60
C ARG A 54 7.81 12.59 0.33
N GLN A 55 8.21 12.36 -0.93
CA GLN A 55 9.13 11.29 -1.29
C GLN A 55 10.52 11.49 -0.68
N THR A 56 11.05 12.71 -0.64
CA THR A 56 12.31 13.00 0.06
C THR A 56 12.19 12.73 1.57
N ILE A 57 11.08 13.09 2.21
CA ILE A 57 10.87 12.80 3.64
C ILE A 57 10.86 11.29 3.89
N ILE A 58 10.16 10.52 3.05
CA ILE A 58 10.14 9.05 3.13
C ILE A 58 11.56 8.49 2.98
N GLN A 59 12.34 9.00 2.01
CA GLN A 59 13.73 8.59 1.81
C GLN A 59 14.62 8.89 3.02
N VAL A 60 14.48 10.08 3.61
CA VAL A 60 15.22 10.46 4.82
C VAL A 60 14.87 9.50 5.97
N ILE A 61 13.58 9.27 6.24
CA ILE A 61 13.16 8.34 7.28
C ILE A 61 13.73 6.93 7.01
N ARG A 62 13.59 6.42 5.78
CA ARG A 62 14.11 5.11 5.37
C ARG A 62 15.61 4.98 5.63
N ASP A 63 16.40 5.97 5.22
CA ASP A 63 17.86 5.90 5.32
C ASP A 63 18.30 5.85 6.79
N HIS A 64 17.65 6.60 7.69
CA HIS A 64 17.95 6.55 9.13
C HIS A 64 17.40 5.29 9.84
N LEU A 65 16.35 4.67 9.31
CA LEU A 65 15.86 3.37 9.80
C LEU A 65 16.76 2.20 9.36
N ARG A 66 17.47 2.35 8.23
CA ARG A 66 18.49 1.39 7.77
C ARG A 66 19.84 1.59 8.46
N GLU A 67 20.09 2.78 9.01
CA GLU A 67 21.35 3.10 9.66
C GLU A 67 21.63 2.14 10.83
N SER A 68 22.84 1.59 10.81
CA SER A 68 23.38 0.61 11.74
C SER A 68 23.81 1.23 13.07
N ARG A 69 24.30 2.49 13.05
CA ARG A 69 24.81 3.21 14.21
C ARG A 69 23.66 3.70 15.08
N GLU A 70 23.60 3.24 16.34
CA GLU A 70 22.55 3.62 17.31
C GLU A 70 22.45 5.15 17.51
N GLU A 71 23.59 5.84 17.41
CA GLU A 71 23.69 7.29 17.58
C GLU A 71 22.97 8.09 16.49
N SER A 72 22.79 7.56 15.29
CA SER A 72 22.06 8.21 14.18
C SER A 72 20.85 7.42 13.71
N SER A 73 20.61 6.24 14.28
CA SER A 73 19.47 5.40 13.92
C SER A 73 18.16 6.00 14.44
N TRP A 74 17.15 6.00 13.59
CA TRP A 74 15.78 6.34 13.97
C TRP A 74 14.94 5.10 14.29
N SER A 75 15.58 3.93 14.37
CA SER A 75 14.88 2.64 14.53
C SER A 75 14.03 2.57 15.79
N THR A 76 14.40 3.26 16.87
CA THR A 76 13.65 3.28 18.14
C THR A 76 12.60 4.39 18.23
N CYS A 77 12.57 5.32 17.27
CA CYS A 77 11.61 6.42 17.26
C CYS A 77 10.20 5.92 16.98
N ALA A 78 9.21 6.60 17.57
CA ALA A 78 7.81 6.42 17.21
C ALA A 78 7.54 7.11 15.86
N LEU A 79 6.89 6.41 14.94
CA LEU A 79 6.53 6.91 13.62
C LEU A 79 5.01 6.96 13.49
N ASP A 80 4.45 8.16 13.36
CA ASP A 80 3.01 8.36 13.22
C ASP A 80 2.63 8.85 11.82
N PHE A 81 2.21 7.91 10.98
CA PHE A 81 1.66 8.16 9.64
C PHE A 81 0.13 8.05 9.61
N THR A 82 -0.54 8.26 10.75
CA THR A 82 -2.00 8.17 10.84
C THR A 82 -2.67 9.10 9.82
N ARG A 83 -3.55 8.53 8.98
CA ARG A 83 -4.25 9.21 7.87
C ARG A 83 -3.35 9.79 6.78
N ALA A 84 -2.07 9.41 6.73
CA ALA A 84 -1.19 9.82 5.65
C ALA A 84 -1.54 9.10 4.34
N THR A 85 -1.36 9.78 3.21
CA THR A 85 -1.48 9.17 1.88
C THR A 85 -0.09 8.91 1.30
N PHE A 86 0.18 7.68 0.88
CA PHE A 86 1.40 7.23 0.22
C PHE A 86 1.07 6.85 -1.21
N ASP A 87 1.67 7.54 -2.19
CA ASP A 87 1.49 7.27 -3.62
C ASP A 87 2.71 6.55 -4.25
N GLY A 88 3.51 5.93 -3.38
CA GLY A 88 4.81 5.33 -3.63
C GLY A 88 5.70 5.46 -2.40
N GLY A 89 6.62 4.52 -2.20
CA GLY A 89 7.55 4.59 -1.08
C GLY A 89 8.42 3.34 -0.94
N ASP A 90 9.63 3.53 -0.42
CA ASP A 90 10.54 2.43 -0.14
C ASP A 90 10.88 2.42 1.35
N PHE A 91 10.53 1.33 2.01
CA PHE A 91 10.90 1.00 3.39
C PHE A 91 11.61 -0.35 3.46
N SER A 92 12.09 -0.88 2.33
CA SER A 92 12.76 -2.19 2.30
C SER A 92 13.99 -2.18 3.21
N GLY A 93 14.27 -3.27 3.92
CA GLY A 93 15.41 -3.38 4.84
C GLY A 93 15.43 -2.42 6.04
N CYS A 94 14.35 -1.65 6.28
CA CYS A 94 14.26 -0.76 7.44
C CYS A 94 14.15 -1.56 8.74
N ARG A 95 14.71 -1.03 9.84
CA ARG A 95 14.58 -1.61 11.17
C ARG A 95 13.63 -0.76 12.02
N PHE A 96 12.47 -1.32 12.35
CA PHE A 96 11.45 -0.72 13.19
C PHE A 96 11.48 -1.36 14.58
N ARG A 97 12.08 -0.67 15.55
CA ARG A 97 12.14 -1.04 16.96
C ARG A 97 11.18 -0.21 17.82
N GLY A 98 10.87 1.01 17.39
CA GLY A 98 9.81 1.85 17.94
C GLY A 98 8.43 1.54 17.37
N SER A 99 7.39 2.15 17.95
CA SER A 99 6.01 1.99 17.47
C SER A 99 5.78 2.67 16.12
N VAL A 100 5.00 2.04 15.23
CA VAL A 100 4.68 2.57 13.91
C VAL A 100 3.17 2.54 13.68
N SER A 101 2.57 3.70 13.40
CA SER A 101 1.15 3.81 13.05
C SER A 101 0.97 4.20 11.59
N PHE A 102 0.28 3.35 10.85
CA PHE A 102 -0.34 3.65 9.55
C PHE A 102 -1.88 3.63 9.68
N ALA A 103 -2.41 3.92 10.87
CA ALA A 103 -3.85 3.89 11.11
C ALA A 103 -4.58 4.83 10.14
N ASP A 104 -5.63 4.33 9.48
CA ASP A 104 -6.42 5.04 8.46
C ASP A 104 -5.60 5.62 7.30
N ALA A 105 -4.37 5.14 7.08
CA ALA A 105 -3.52 5.59 5.99
C ALA A 105 -4.01 5.08 4.63
N ASP A 106 -3.72 5.83 3.57
CA ASP A 106 -4.00 5.47 2.18
C ASP A 106 -2.73 5.02 1.47
N PHE A 107 -2.69 3.79 1.00
CA PHE A 107 -1.65 3.25 0.12
C PHE A 107 -2.20 3.21 -1.30
N VAL A 108 -1.74 4.12 -2.14
CA VAL A 108 -2.26 4.40 -3.48
C VAL A 108 -1.12 4.53 -4.49
N GLY A 109 -1.42 4.73 -5.76
CA GLY A 109 -0.42 5.02 -6.78
C GLY A 109 0.58 3.88 -7.00
N ASP A 110 1.86 4.20 -6.85
CA ASP A 110 2.99 3.32 -7.15
C ASP A 110 3.21 2.24 -6.06
N LEU A 111 4.22 1.38 -6.26
CA LEU A 111 4.64 0.36 -5.29
C LEU A 111 5.07 0.98 -3.95
N ILE A 112 4.60 0.40 -2.85
CA ILE A 112 5.14 0.62 -1.50
C ILE A 112 5.81 -0.67 -1.02
N SER A 113 7.12 -0.65 -0.83
CA SER A 113 7.87 -1.85 -0.45
C SER A 113 8.32 -1.80 1.01
N PHE A 114 8.05 -2.88 1.75
CA PHE A 114 8.61 -3.19 3.06
C PHE A 114 9.48 -4.46 2.99
N ASP A 115 10.00 -4.79 1.80
CA ASP A 115 10.72 -6.05 1.59
C ASP A 115 11.99 -6.11 2.46
N GLY A 116 12.19 -7.21 3.19
CA GLY A 116 13.30 -7.39 4.12
C GLY A 116 13.27 -6.46 5.36
N ALA A 117 12.20 -5.69 5.57
CA ALA A 117 12.09 -4.84 6.75
C ALA A 117 11.94 -5.67 8.03
N GLY A 118 12.59 -5.25 9.11
CA GLY A 118 12.50 -5.90 10.42
C GLY A 118 11.66 -5.07 11.38
N PHE A 119 10.53 -5.61 11.82
CA PHE A 119 9.70 -5.10 12.91
C PHE A 119 10.03 -5.92 14.16
N LEU A 120 10.79 -5.33 15.09
CA LEU A 120 11.59 -6.08 16.07
C LEU A 120 11.09 -6.00 17.51
N ASP A 121 10.48 -4.90 17.93
CA ASP A 121 10.07 -4.68 19.33
C ASP A 121 8.86 -3.73 19.50
N GLY A 122 8.45 -3.03 18.42
CA GLY A 122 7.39 -2.03 18.46
C GLY A 122 6.05 -2.53 17.93
N ALA A 123 4.95 -1.96 18.44
CA ALA A 123 3.62 -2.19 17.86
C ALA A 123 3.53 -1.54 16.48
N VAL A 124 3.04 -2.28 15.49
CA VAL A 124 2.80 -1.80 14.12
C VAL A 124 1.31 -1.90 13.85
N THR A 125 0.67 -0.81 13.47
CA THR A 125 -0.76 -0.84 13.14
C THR A 125 -1.03 -0.28 11.75
N PHE A 126 -1.80 -1.03 10.99
CA PHE A 126 -2.45 -0.66 9.74
C PHE A 126 -3.98 -0.61 9.94
N ARG A 127 -4.43 -0.35 11.17
CA ARG A 127 -5.86 -0.36 11.51
C ARG A 127 -6.62 0.60 10.61
N GLY A 128 -7.67 0.14 9.94
CA GLY A 128 -8.48 0.97 9.04
C GLY A 128 -7.77 1.44 7.76
N ALA A 129 -6.50 1.06 7.55
CA ALA A 129 -5.73 1.47 6.39
C ALA A 129 -6.36 0.94 5.09
N ARG A 130 -6.22 1.73 4.02
CA ARG A 130 -6.75 1.40 2.70
C ARG A 130 -5.60 1.10 1.75
N PHE A 131 -5.61 -0.11 1.23
CA PHE A 131 -4.68 -0.59 0.22
C PHE A 131 -5.38 -0.55 -1.14
N GLY A 132 -5.09 0.51 -1.90
CA GLY A 132 -5.69 0.85 -3.19
C GLY A 132 -5.06 0.08 -4.36
N ALA A 133 -4.93 0.71 -5.52
CA ALA A 133 -4.41 0.04 -6.73
C ALA A 133 -2.89 -0.24 -6.70
N GLY A 134 -2.14 0.46 -5.85
CA GLY A 134 -0.70 0.25 -5.69
C GLY A 134 -0.39 -1.07 -4.98
N ALA A 135 0.65 -1.78 -5.45
CA ALA A 135 1.11 -2.98 -4.75
C ALA A 135 1.77 -2.60 -3.43
N VAL A 136 1.56 -3.41 -2.39
CA VAL A 136 2.31 -3.29 -1.13
C VAL A 136 2.97 -4.63 -0.81
N THR A 137 4.29 -4.64 -0.67
CA THR A 137 5.05 -5.88 -0.52
C THR A 137 5.75 -5.97 0.82
N PHE A 138 5.76 -7.16 1.41
CA PHE A 138 6.44 -7.49 2.67
C PHE A 138 7.27 -8.77 2.48
N ASN A 139 7.91 -8.94 1.31
CA ASN A 139 8.72 -10.13 1.04
C ASN A 139 9.93 -10.16 1.97
N ASP A 140 10.22 -11.29 2.60
CA ASP A 140 11.32 -11.46 3.57
C ASP A 140 11.27 -10.52 4.79
N ALA A 141 10.14 -9.84 5.02
CA ALA A 141 9.96 -8.98 6.19
C ALA A 141 9.91 -9.81 7.47
N GLN A 142 10.57 -9.35 8.53
CA GLN A 142 10.67 -10.06 9.80
C GLN A 142 9.77 -9.38 10.83
N PHE A 143 8.91 -10.14 11.50
CA PHE A 143 8.00 -9.64 12.54
C PHE A 143 8.35 -10.29 13.88
N GLN A 144 9.55 -9.98 14.37
CA GLN A 144 10.05 -10.53 15.63
C GLN A 144 9.51 -9.65 16.76
N GLY A 145 8.79 -10.18 17.76
CA GLY A 145 8.34 -9.41 18.93
C GLY A 145 7.29 -8.31 18.69
N ALA A 146 7.11 -7.84 17.46
CA ALA A 146 6.12 -6.84 17.08
C ALA A 146 4.71 -7.43 16.96
N THR A 147 3.72 -6.77 17.56
CA THR A 147 2.30 -7.02 17.23
C THR A 147 1.94 -6.21 15.99
N VAL A 148 1.43 -6.87 14.95
CA VAL A 148 1.01 -6.22 13.71
C VAL A 148 -0.49 -6.34 13.52
N SER A 149 -1.21 -5.23 13.56
CA SER A 149 -2.66 -5.22 13.38
C SER A 149 -3.04 -4.66 12.02
N PHE A 150 -3.77 -5.45 11.22
CA PHE A 150 -4.49 -5.02 10.01
C PHE A 150 -6.00 -4.97 10.26
N ASP A 151 -6.41 -4.76 11.51
CA ASP A 151 -7.83 -4.75 11.86
C ASP A 151 -8.57 -3.63 11.10
N GLU A 152 -9.76 -3.92 10.57
CA GLU A 152 -10.58 -3.00 9.76
C GLU A 152 -9.90 -2.52 8.45
N ALA A 153 -8.73 -3.08 8.10
CA ALA A 153 -8.04 -2.73 6.86
C ALA A 153 -8.85 -3.14 5.62
N ARG A 154 -8.75 -2.33 4.57
CA ARG A 154 -9.46 -2.55 3.31
C ARG A 154 -8.47 -2.78 2.19
N PHE A 155 -8.56 -3.93 1.54
CA PHE A 155 -7.74 -4.32 0.41
C PHE A 155 -8.59 -4.24 -0.86
N SER A 156 -8.32 -3.24 -1.70
CA SER A 156 -9.09 -2.92 -2.90
C SER A 156 -8.16 -2.60 -4.07
N GLY A 157 -7.76 -3.64 -4.80
CA GLY A 157 -6.99 -3.54 -6.05
C GLY A 157 -5.51 -3.87 -5.92
N SER A 158 -4.95 -3.88 -4.70
CA SER A 158 -3.55 -4.17 -4.43
C SER A 158 -3.28 -5.67 -4.28
N ALA A 159 -2.16 -6.15 -4.79
CA ALA A 159 -1.54 -7.36 -4.24
C ALA A 159 -0.80 -6.98 -2.96
N VAL A 160 -1.19 -7.58 -1.83
CA VAL A 160 -0.41 -7.55 -0.59
C VAL A 160 0.24 -8.91 -0.42
N THR A 161 1.57 -8.94 -0.53
CA THR A 161 2.32 -10.20 -0.55
C THR A 161 3.23 -10.30 0.66
N PHE A 162 3.07 -11.38 1.41
CA PHE A 162 3.99 -11.82 2.45
C PHE A 162 4.63 -13.12 1.96
N ARG A 163 5.85 -13.02 1.44
CA ARG A 163 6.65 -14.18 1.05
C ARG A 163 7.71 -14.40 2.12
N CYS A 164 7.66 -15.55 2.80
CA CYS A 164 8.65 -16.07 3.75
C CYS A 164 9.32 -15.02 4.66
N GLY A 165 8.60 -14.56 5.68
CA GLY A 165 9.13 -13.75 6.78
C GLY A 165 9.24 -14.54 8.08
N LEU A 166 10.25 -14.27 8.92
CA LEU A 166 10.29 -14.86 10.26
C LEU A 166 9.19 -14.23 11.11
N LEU A 167 8.09 -14.95 11.32
CA LEU A 167 7.11 -14.63 12.34
C LEU A 167 7.73 -15.00 13.70
N GLY A 168 8.06 -13.99 14.51
CA GLY A 168 8.40 -14.20 15.90
C GLY A 168 7.16 -14.50 16.74
N PRO A 169 7.24 -14.43 18.08
CA PRO A 169 6.08 -14.60 18.96
C PRO A 169 5.04 -13.47 18.86
N GLY A 170 5.22 -12.52 17.95
CA GLY A 170 4.29 -11.42 17.73
C GLY A 170 3.08 -11.86 16.91
N ASP A 171 1.89 -11.39 17.29
CA ASP A 171 0.64 -11.70 16.61
C ASP A 171 0.43 -10.80 15.39
N ILE A 172 -0.09 -11.38 14.28
CA ILE A 172 -0.64 -10.62 13.16
C ILE A 172 -2.16 -10.77 13.14
N THR A 173 -2.92 -9.68 13.28
CA THR A 173 -4.39 -9.69 13.34
C THR A 173 -5.04 -9.05 12.11
N PHE A 174 -6.23 -9.53 11.75
CA PHE A 174 -7.02 -9.06 10.60
C PHE A 174 -8.52 -8.92 10.93
N HIS A 175 -8.85 -8.56 12.17
CA HIS A 175 -10.24 -8.50 12.63
C HIS A 175 -11.02 -7.48 11.80
N HIS A 176 -12.17 -7.90 11.23
CA HIS A 176 -13.00 -7.05 10.36
C HIS A 176 -12.28 -6.50 9.11
N ALA A 177 -11.13 -7.06 8.72
CA ALA A 177 -10.50 -6.70 7.46
C ALA A 177 -11.33 -7.19 6.26
N SER A 178 -11.37 -6.39 5.19
CA SER A 178 -12.16 -6.70 3.99
C SER A 178 -11.29 -6.73 2.74
N LEU A 179 -11.52 -7.71 1.87
CA LEU A 179 -10.91 -7.82 0.55
C LEU A 179 -12.01 -7.68 -0.51
N SER A 180 -12.02 -6.56 -1.22
CA SER A 180 -12.99 -6.29 -2.31
C SER A 180 -12.36 -6.31 -3.71
N GLY A 181 -11.04 -6.50 -3.78
CA GLY A 181 -10.24 -6.69 -5.00
C GLY A 181 -8.75 -6.78 -4.64
N GLY A 182 -7.95 -7.48 -5.44
CA GLY A 182 -6.55 -7.76 -5.11
C GLY A 182 -6.32 -9.14 -4.47
N THR A 183 -5.08 -9.44 -4.12
CA THR A 183 -4.68 -10.75 -3.57
C THR A 183 -3.89 -10.53 -2.27
N LEU A 184 -4.31 -11.18 -1.19
CA LEU A 184 -3.49 -11.33 0.01
C LEU A 184 -2.81 -12.71 -0.06
N THR A 185 -1.50 -12.73 -0.24
CA THR A 185 -0.71 -13.99 -0.27
C THR A 185 0.09 -14.13 1.01
N LEU A 186 -0.05 -15.28 1.67
CA LEU A 186 0.72 -15.69 2.84
C LEU A 186 1.44 -17.01 2.51
N ASP A 187 2.69 -16.96 2.08
CA ASP A 187 3.48 -18.17 1.78
C ASP A 187 4.37 -18.56 2.97
N GLU A 188 4.32 -19.84 3.36
CA GLU A 188 5.15 -20.49 4.39
C GLU A 188 5.29 -19.73 5.73
N ALA A 189 4.21 -19.14 6.23
CA ALA A 189 4.13 -18.72 7.62
C ALA A 189 4.30 -19.96 8.52
N ARG A 190 5.47 -20.17 9.14
CA ARG A 190 5.60 -21.10 10.27
C ARG A 190 4.69 -20.58 11.39
N SER A 191 3.52 -21.23 11.45
CA SER A 191 2.27 -20.80 12.07
C SER A 191 2.36 -20.53 13.58
N LEU A 192 1.73 -19.44 14.03
CA LEU A 192 0.61 -19.43 14.99
C LEU A 192 -0.13 -18.07 14.88
N ALA A 193 -1.47 -18.10 14.88
CA ALA A 193 -2.39 -16.96 15.10
C ALA A 193 -2.95 -16.11 13.93
N ALA A 194 -3.03 -16.60 12.68
CA ALA A 194 -3.94 -15.99 11.69
C ALA A 194 -5.42 -16.29 12.03
N ARG A 195 -6.02 -15.60 13.01
CA ARG A 195 -7.43 -15.79 13.40
C ARG A 195 -8.37 -14.85 12.61
N SER A 196 -9.12 -15.46 11.69
CA SER A 196 -10.38 -15.00 11.09
C SER A 196 -10.32 -13.80 10.12
N ALA A 197 -9.77 -14.01 8.92
CA ALA A 197 -10.22 -13.26 7.75
C ALA A 197 -11.56 -13.85 7.26
N SER A 198 -12.68 -13.13 7.46
CA SER A 198 -13.95 -13.54 6.87
C SER A 198 -13.99 -13.16 5.39
N THR A 199 -13.59 -14.08 4.52
CA THR A 199 -13.67 -13.91 3.07
C THR A 199 -15.13 -13.89 2.63
N THR A 200 -15.74 -12.71 2.51
CA THR A 200 -17.03 -12.56 1.81
C THR A 200 -16.74 -12.48 0.32
N ARG A 201 -16.69 -13.64 -0.34
CA ARG A 201 -16.58 -13.74 -1.80
C ARG A 201 -17.93 -13.34 -2.40
N SER A 202 -18.10 -12.09 -2.82
CA SER A 202 -19.24 -11.70 -3.65
C SER A 202 -19.02 -12.23 -5.06
N SER A 203 -19.56 -13.42 -5.34
CA SER A 203 -19.57 -13.99 -6.68
C SER A 203 -20.57 -13.23 -7.55
N ALA A 204 -20.12 -12.18 -8.22
CA ALA A 204 -20.80 -11.68 -9.41
C ALA A 204 -20.57 -12.69 -10.54
N THR A 205 -21.59 -13.48 -10.86
CA THR A 205 -21.58 -14.44 -11.98
C THR A 205 -21.59 -13.65 -13.30
N PRO A 206 -20.60 -13.80 -14.21
CA PRO A 206 -20.75 -13.28 -15.55
C PRO A 206 -21.75 -14.17 -16.30
N ARG A 207 -22.86 -13.59 -16.75
CA ARG A 207 -23.80 -14.24 -17.67
C ARG A 207 -23.04 -14.72 -18.91
N SER A 208 -23.15 -16.01 -19.22
CA SER A 208 -22.61 -16.62 -20.43
C SER A 208 -23.23 -15.98 -21.69
N PRO A 209 -22.45 -15.68 -22.74
CA PRO A 209 -23.01 -15.38 -24.04
C PRO A 209 -23.44 -16.68 -24.72
N SER A 210 -24.71 -16.76 -25.12
CA SER A 210 -25.25 -17.83 -25.94
C SER A 210 -24.50 -17.91 -27.27
N THR A 211 -23.92 -19.07 -27.55
CA THR A 211 -23.30 -19.44 -28.82
C THR A 211 -24.37 -19.61 -29.90
N GLY A 212 -24.52 -18.63 -30.79
CA GLY A 212 -25.17 -18.80 -32.09
C GLY A 212 -24.10 -19.03 -33.15
N ARG A 213 -23.95 -20.27 -33.64
CA ARG A 213 -23.10 -20.58 -34.80
C ARG A 213 -23.97 -20.65 -36.05
N ASP A 214 -23.58 -19.83 -36.99
CA ASP A 214 -24.06 -19.68 -38.35
C ASP A 214 -23.78 -20.94 -39.20
N SER A 215 -24.65 -21.24 -40.16
CA SER A 215 -24.42 -22.23 -41.22
C SER A 215 -25.29 -21.90 -42.43
N THR A 216 -24.65 -21.21 -43.37
CA THR A 216 -25.10 -20.90 -44.72
C THR A 216 -25.32 -22.15 -45.58
N ARG A 217 -26.42 -22.18 -46.38
CA ARG A 217 -26.41 -22.82 -47.70
C ARG A 217 -27.48 -22.24 -48.64
N ALA A 218 -27.02 -21.77 -49.79
CA ALA A 218 -27.81 -21.22 -50.90
C ALA A 218 -28.44 -22.30 -51.79
N ARG A 219 -29.58 -21.97 -52.42
CA ARG A 219 -29.96 -22.30 -53.82
C ARG A 219 -31.32 -21.65 -54.21
N SER A 220 -31.30 -20.84 -55.28
CA SER A 220 -32.43 -20.27 -56.04
C SER A 220 -32.90 -21.25 -57.16
N PRO A 221 -33.73 -20.89 -58.17
CA PRO A 221 -34.93 -20.01 -58.28
C PRO A 221 -36.11 -20.68 -59.06
N SER A 222 -37.31 -20.08 -59.11
CA SER A 222 -38.38 -20.26 -60.14
C SER A 222 -39.61 -19.41 -59.77
N ALA A 223 -40.50 -18.83 -60.60
CA ALA A 223 -40.54 -18.23 -61.93
C ALA A 223 -41.99 -17.68 -62.09
N ALA A 224 -42.18 -16.61 -62.90
CA ALA A 224 -43.44 -16.15 -63.51
C ALA A 224 -44.54 -15.58 -62.56
N HIS A 225 -45.40 -14.60 -62.88
CA HIS A 225 -45.85 -13.99 -64.13
C HIS A 225 -46.64 -12.69 -63.77
N GLY A 226 -46.62 -11.65 -64.61
CA GLY A 226 -47.61 -10.55 -64.54
C GLY A 226 -47.09 -9.16 -64.94
N SER A 227 -47.07 -8.87 -66.24
CA SER A 227 -46.92 -7.53 -66.83
C SER A 227 -48.30 -6.79 -66.91
N PRO A 228 -48.46 -5.67 -67.65
CA PRO A 228 -48.39 -4.30 -67.13
C PRO A 228 -49.66 -3.48 -67.46
N GLU A 229 -49.78 -2.22 -67.01
CA GLU A 229 -50.28 -1.14 -67.89
C GLU A 229 -50.06 0.26 -67.31
N ALA A 230 -49.80 1.18 -68.24
CA ALA A 230 -49.49 2.58 -68.06
C ALA A 230 -50.77 3.44 -68.04
N ARG A 231 -50.70 4.60 -67.38
CA ARG A 231 -51.36 5.83 -67.81
C ARG A 231 -50.69 7.05 -67.21
#